data_AF-A0A285DPN4-F1
#
_entry.id   AF-A0A285DPN4-F1
#
_cell.length_a   1.000
_cell.length_b   1.000
_cell.length_c   1.000
_cell.angle_alpha   90.00
_cell.angle_beta   90.00
_cell.angle_gamma   90.00
#
_symmetry.space_group_name_H-M   'P 1'
#
loop_
_entity.id
_entity.type
_entity.pdbx_description
1 polymer ?
#
loop_
_entity_poly.entity_id
_entity_poly.type
_entity_poly.pdbx_seq_one_letter_code
_entity_poly.pdbx_strand_id
1 'polypeptide(L)'
;MEPNPTAALLELAAQAQRVSDPDTLHDLLSRGHRAWCEGVADVQVGVDRETASLSDAELAERCADACVPWEEGMTRSDAVSALAFMTWDSSPAAMAYTQLAERAARLGVCLLGEEVV
;
A
#
# COMPACT_ATOMS: atom_id res chain seq x y z
N MET A 1 -2.14 -13.26 -17.62
CA MET A 1 -2.46 -11.92 -17.09
C MET A 1 -1.97 -11.96 -15.67
N GLU A 2 -0.88 -11.25 -15.39
CA GLU A 2 -0.43 -11.13 -14.00
C GLU A 2 -1.55 -10.41 -13.23
N PRO A 3 -1.99 -10.94 -12.08
CA PRO A 3 -3.10 -10.35 -11.36
C PRO A 3 -2.69 -8.96 -10.91
N ASN A 4 -3.51 -7.96 -11.23
CA ASN A 4 -3.38 -6.61 -10.70
C ASN A 4 -3.21 -6.68 -9.16
N PRO A 5 -2.21 -5.98 -8.57
CA PRO A 5 -1.91 -6.07 -7.14
C PRO A 5 -3.13 -5.86 -6.23
N THR A 6 -4.04 -4.95 -6.59
CA THR A 6 -5.31 -4.71 -5.89
C THR A 6 -6.19 -5.95 -5.87
N ALA A 7 -6.37 -6.62 -7.01
CA ALA A 7 -7.20 -7.83 -7.10
C ALA A 7 -6.59 -8.98 -6.28
N ALA A 8 -5.26 -9.12 -6.33
CA ALA A 8 -4.54 -10.10 -5.53
C ALA A 8 -4.73 -9.86 -4.02
N LEU A 9 -4.58 -8.62 -3.55
CA LEU A 9 -4.75 -8.25 -2.15
C LEU A 9 -6.18 -8.46 -1.65
N LEU A 10 -7.19 -8.08 -2.44
CA LEU A 10 -8.59 -8.32 -2.10
C LEU A 10 -8.90 -9.82 -1.96
N GLU A 11 -8.39 -10.64 -2.87
CA GLU A 11 -8.57 -12.09 -2.84
C GLU A 11 -7.88 -12.72 -1.62
N LEU A 12 -6.64 -12.33 -1.32
CA LEU A 12 -5.91 -12.81 -0.14
C LEU A 12 -6.61 -12.43 1.17
N ALA A 13 -7.09 -11.19 1.28
CA ALA A 13 -7.86 -10.73 2.43
C ALA A 13 -9.16 -11.53 2.59
N ALA A 14 -9.85 -11.85 1.50
CA ALA A 14 -11.05 -12.69 1.52
C ALA A 14 -10.76 -14.13 1.93
N GLN A 15 -9.66 -14.72 1.46
CA GLN A 15 -9.23 -16.07 1.85
C GLN A 15 -8.90 -16.15 3.34
N ALA A 16 -8.19 -15.16 3.89
CA ALA A 16 -7.81 -15.14 5.30
C ALA A 16 -9.01 -15.13 6.27
N GLN A 17 -10.19 -14.66 5.85
CA GLN A 17 -11.40 -14.73 6.68
C GLN A 17 -11.90 -16.17 6.89
N ARG A 18 -11.53 -17.11 6.01
CA ARG A 18 -11.99 -18.51 6.04
C ARG A 18 -10.95 -19.46 6.63
N VAL A 19 -9.75 -18.96 6.92
CA VAL A 19 -8.63 -19.74 7.43
C VAL A 19 -8.41 -19.42 8.91
N SER A 20 -8.11 -20.47 9.68
CA SER A 20 -7.66 -20.38 11.07
C SER A 20 -6.31 -21.07 11.30
N ASP A 21 -5.81 -21.77 10.29
CA ASP A 21 -4.50 -22.42 10.34
C ASP A 21 -3.37 -21.36 10.32
N PRO A 22 -2.48 -21.34 11.32
CA PRO A 22 -1.43 -20.33 11.43
C PRO A 22 -0.45 -20.32 10.25
N ASP A 23 -0.02 -21.48 9.78
CA ASP A 23 0.95 -21.60 8.69
C ASP A 23 0.35 -21.09 7.37
N THR A 24 -0.90 -21.44 7.10
CA THR A 24 -1.64 -20.92 5.94
C THR A 24 -1.83 -19.41 6.03
N LEU A 25 -2.14 -18.86 7.21
CA LEU A 25 -2.26 -17.40 7.38
C LEU A 25 -0.92 -16.69 7.17
N HIS A 26 0.18 -17.30 7.61
CA HIS A 26 1.52 -16.77 7.38
C HIS A 26 1.88 -16.76 5.88
N ASP A 27 1.53 -17.80 5.11
CA ASP A 27 1.68 -17.80 3.65
C ASP A 27 0.87 -16.68 2.99
N LEU A 28 -0.41 -16.54 3.38
CA LEU A 28 -1.28 -15.48 2.87
C LEU A 28 -0.71 -14.09 3.17
N LEU A 29 -0.22 -13.86 4.39
CA LEU A 29 0.46 -12.62 4.76
C LEU A 29 1.71 -12.36 3.92
N SER A 30 2.54 -13.38 3.72
CA SER A 30 3.79 -13.25 2.95
C SER A 30 3.51 -12.87 1.50
N ARG A 31 2.50 -13.50 0.89
CA ARG A 31 2.03 -13.18 -0.47
C ARG A 31 1.38 -11.80 -0.52
N GLY A 32 0.60 -11.46 0.49
CA GLY A 32 -0.02 -10.13 0.63
C GLY A 32 1.03 -9.03 0.72
N HIS A 33 2.09 -9.26 1.50
CA HIS A 33 3.17 -8.30 1.65
C HIS A 33 3.91 -8.06 0.33
N ARG A 34 4.18 -9.11 -0.44
CA ARG A 34 4.76 -8.98 -1.78
C ARG A 34 3.86 -8.14 -2.70
N ALA A 35 2.57 -8.47 -2.76
CA ALA A 35 1.61 -7.72 -3.58
C ALA A 35 1.46 -6.26 -3.12
N TRP A 36 1.56 -6.00 -1.82
CA TRP A 36 1.59 -4.65 -1.25
C TRP A 36 2.82 -3.88 -1.74
N CYS A 37 4.01 -4.47 -1.69
CA CYS A 37 5.24 -3.85 -2.18
C CYS A 37 5.20 -3.55 -3.68
N GLU A 38 4.68 -4.49 -4.47
CA GLU A 38 4.48 -4.29 -5.92
C GLU A 38 3.49 -3.15 -6.19
N GLY A 39 2.37 -3.10 -5.47
CA GLY A 39 1.37 -2.05 -5.62
C GLY A 39 1.88 -0.65 -5.24
N VAL A 40 2.68 -0.53 -4.18
CA VAL A 40 3.35 0.73 -3.82
C VAL A 40 4.29 1.18 -4.93
N ALA A 41 5.11 0.28 -5.47
CA ALA A 41 6.03 0.59 -6.54
C ALA A 41 5.30 1.06 -7.81
N ASP A 42 4.21 0.40 -8.17
CA ASP A 42 3.37 0.79 -9.31
C ASP A 42 2.76 2.18 -9.13
N VAL A 43 2.23 2.50 -7.93
CA VAL A 43 1.69 3.83 -7.61
C VAL A 43 2.78 4.89 -7.70
N GLN A 44 3.97 4.62 -7.17
CA GLN A 44 5.10 5.54 -7.23
C GLN A 44 5.47 5.87 -8.68
N VAL A 45 5.62 4.86 -9.53
CA VAL A 45 5.94 5.05 -10.97
C VAL A 45 4.80 5.80 -11.69
N GLY A 46 3.55 5.50 -11.36
CA GLY A 46 2.38 6.18 -11.92
C GLY A 46 2.37 7.67 -11.57
N VAL A 47 2.53 8.00 -10.29
CA VAL A 47 2.55 9.38 -9.80
C VAL A 47 3.76 10.14 -10.34
N ASP A 48 4.95 9.54 -10.40
CA ASP A 48 6.12 10.17 -11.01
C ASP A 48 5.87 10.54 -12.48
N ARG A 49 5.26 9.63 -13.24
CA ARG A 49 4.93 9.86 -14.65
C ARG A 49 3.89 10.96 -14.84
N GLU A 50 2.84 10.97 -14.01
CA GLU A 50 1.78 11.97 -14.09
C GLU A 50 2.26 13.37 -13.68
N THR A 51 3.18 13.43 -12.71
CA THR A 51 3.68 14.70 -12.17
C THR A 51 4.88 15.25 -12.94
N ALA A 52 5.55 14.46 -13.78
CA ALA A 52 6.74 14.88 -14.54
C ALA A 52 6.51 16.13 -15.42
N SER A 53 5.31 16.31 -15.97
CA SER A 53 4.98 17.45 -16.83
C SER A 53 4.30 18.61 -16.12
N LEU A 54 3.96 18.46 -14.83
CA LEU A 54 3.22 19.48 -14.08
C LEU A 54 4.15 20.60 -13.61
N SER A 55 3.68 21.84 -13.67
CA SER A 55 4.28 22.93 -12.90
C SER A 55 4.14 22.70 -11.40
N ASP A 56 4.90 23.44 -10.57
CA ASP A 56 4.77 23.35 -9.12
C ASP A 56 3.38 23.77 -8.63
N ALA A 57 2.73 24.73 -9.30
CA ALA A 57 1.37 25.16 -8.97
C ALA A 57 0.34 24.05 -9.22
N GLU A 58 0.41 23.38 -10.37
CA GLU A 58 -0.47 22.25 -10.70
C GLU A 58 -0.24 21.05 -9.78
N LEU A 59 1.03 20.79 -9.42
CA LEU A 59 1.36 19.76 -8.45
C LEU A 59 0.81 20.11 -7.06
N ALA A 60 0.92 21.37 -6.62
CA ALA A 60 0.37 21.82 -5.34
C ALA A 60 -1.16 21.67 -5.27
N GLU A 61 -1.87 22.01 -6.35
CA GLU A 61 -3.33 21.80 -6.47
C GLU A 61 -3.68 20.31 -6.34
N ARG A 62 -2.98 19.45 -7.08
CA ARG A 62 -3.17 17.99 -7.02
C ARG A 62 -2.89 17.43 -5.62
N CYS A 63 -1.86 17.93 -4.95
CA CYS A 63 -1.51 17.56 -3.59
C CYS A 63 -2.60 17.97 -2.59
N ALA A 64 -3.17 19.17 -2.74
CA ALA A 64 -4.29 19.63 -1.92
C ALA A 64 -5.56 18.78 -2.12
N ASP A 65 -5.89 18.41 -3.36
CA ASP A 65 -7.02 17.52 -3.67
C ASP A 65 -6.87 16.13 -3.03
N ALA A 66 -5.63 15.67 -2.88
CA ALA A 66 -5.29 14.41 -2.19
C ALA A 66 -5.14 14.55 -0.67
N CYS A 67 -5.54 15.70 -0.09
CA CYS A 67 -5.42 16.02 1.33
C CYS A 67 -3.97 16.01 1.88
N VAL A 68 -2.97 16.25 1.02
CA VAL A 68 -1.55 16.44 1.40
C VAL A 68 -1.04 17.78 0.87
N PRO A 69 -1.46 18.91 1.45
CA PRO A 69 -1.05 20.22 0.95
C PRO A 69 0.47 20.37 0.93
N TRP A 70 0.99 21.07 -0.07
CA TRP A 70 2.42 21.36 -0.17
C TRP A 70 2.85 22.35 0.93
N GLU A 71 3.57 21.85 1.93
CA GLU A 71 3.96 22.63 3.12
C GLU A 71 5.20 23.49 2.88
N GLU A 72 5.37 24.54 3.70
CA GLU A 72 6.56 25.39 3.64
C GLU A 72 7.83 24.56 3.95
N GLY A 73 8.82 24.64 3.06
CA GLY A 73 10.08 23.89 3.18
C GLY A 73 10.06 22.50 2.54
N MET A 74 8.90 22.01 2.08
CA MET A 74 8.78 20.76 1.35
C MET A 74 9.36 20.92 -0.07
N THR A 75 10.21 19.99 -0.50
CA THR A 75 10.70 19.98 -1.88
C THR A 75 9.67 19.39 -2.84
N ARG A 76 9.86 19.59 -4.15
CA ARG A 76 9.03 18.94 -5.16
C ARG A 76 9.05 17.41 -5.03
N SER A 77 10.20 16.83 -4.73
CA SER A 77 10.35 15.38 -4.54
C SER A 77 9.56 14.89 -3.33
N ASP A 78 9.53 15.68 -2.25
CA ASP A 78 8.75 15.36 -1.05
C ASP A 78 7.25 15.43 -1.34
N ALA A 79 6.80 16.45 -2.06
CA ALA A 79 5.39 16.59 -2.47
C ALA A 79 4.94 15.42 -3.35
N VAL A 80 5.75 15.01 -4.33
CA VAL A 80 5.46 13.84 -5.18
C VAL A 80 5.42 12.55 -4.35
N SER A 81 6.34 12.38 -3.39
CA SER A 81 6.35 11.21 -2.50
C SER A 81 5.15 11.17 -1.57
N ALA A 82 4.75 12.31 -1.01
CA ALA A 82 3.56 12.43 -0.16
C ALA A 82 2.28 12.12 -0.95
N LEU A 83 2.19 12.61 -2.19
CA LEU A 83 1.08 12.31 -3.09
C LEU A 83 1.00 10.82 -3.43
N ALA A 84 2.13 10.18 -3.74
CA ALA A 84 2.20 8.74 -3.99
C ALA A 84 1.77 7.93 -2.76
N PHE A 85 2.25 8.32 -1.57
CA PHE A 85 1.85 7.69 -0.32
C PHE A 85 0.33 7.78 -0.10
N MET A 86 -0.26 8.97 -0.19
CA MET A 86 -1.70 9.15 0.01
C MET A 86 -2.55 8.42 -1.03
N THR A 87 -2.08 8.39 -2.27
CA THR A 87 -2.75 7.65 -3.36
C THR A 87 -2.78 6.16 -3.05
N TRP A 88 -1.68 5.61 -2.52
CA TRP A 88 -1.64 4.22 -2.09
C TRP A 88 -2.46 3.97 -0.82
N ASP A 89 -2.29 4.77 0.21
CA ASP A 89 -2.91 4.58 1.54
C ASP A 89 -4.44 4.59 1.47
N SER A 90 -5.00 5.47 0.63
CA SER A 90 -6.44 5.55 0.36
C SER A 90 -6.97 4.45 -0.57
N SER A 91 -6.12 3.59 -1.11
CA SER A 91 -6.51 2.58 -2.08
C SER A 91 -7.21 1.37 -1.44
N PRO A 92 -8.14 0.70 -2.16
CA PRO A 92 -8.70 -0.57 -1.71
C PRO A 92 -7.65 -1.66 -1.48
N ALA A 93 -6.52 -1.59 -2.18
CA ALA A 93 -5.40 -2.52 -2.05
C ALA A 93 -4.75 -2.40 -0.66
N ALA A 94 -4.39 -1.18 -0.25
CA ALA A 94 -3.83 -0.91 1.07
C ALA A 94 -4.80 -1.33 2.19
N MET A 95 -6.08 -0.99 2.05
CA MET A 95 -7.13 -1.40 3.01
C MET A 95 -7.27 -2.92 3.11
N ALA A 96 -7.17 -3.65 1.99
CA ALA A 96 -7.24 -5.10 1.98
C ALA A 96 -6.04 -5.75 2.68
N TYR A 97 -4.83 -5.21 2.45
CA TYR A 97 -3.64 -5.66 3.17
C TYR A 97 -3.73 -5.42 4.67
N THR A 98 -4.22 -4.25 5.10
CA THR A 98 -4.46 -3.96 6.53
C THR A 98 -5.41 -4.97 7.15
N GLN A 99 -6.54 -5.29 6.49
CA GLN A 99 -7.49 -6.29 6.98
C GLN A 99 -6.88 -7.70 7.07
N LEU A 100 -6.03 -8.07 6.11
CA LEU A 100 -5.28 -9.32 6.12
C LEU A 100 -4.32 -9.38 7.33
N ALA A 101 -3.53 -8.31 7.53
CA ALA A 101 -2.60 -8.16 8.65
C ALA A 101 -3.31 -8.26 10.00
N GLU A 102 -4.42 -7.54 10.17
CA GLU A 102 -5.22 -7.59 11.39
C GLU A 102 -5.83 -8.97 11.65
N ARG A 103 -6.28 -9.66 10.58
CA ARG A 103 -6.84 -11.01 10.70
C ARG A 103 -5.81 -11.99 11.23
N ALA A 104 -4.59 -11.92 10.71
CA ALA A 104 -3.48 -12.75 11.16
C ALA A 104 -3.03 -12.40 12.58
N ALA A 105 -2.92 -11.12 12.91
CA ALA A 105 -2.57 -10.65 14.25
C ALA A 105 -3.55 -11.13 15.32
N ARG A 106 -4.86 -11.14 15.03
CA ARG A 106 -5.90 -11.71 15.92
C ARG A 106 -5.70 -13.19 16.24
N LEU A 107 -4.94 -13.91 15.42
CA LEU A 107 -4.62 -15.33 15.59
C LEU A 107 -3.16 -15.56 16.01
N GLY A 108 -2.45 -14.50 16.41
CA GLY A 108 -1.05 -14.58 16.85
C GLY A 108 -0.06 -14.84 15.73
N VAL A 109 -0.45 -14.62 14.47
CA VAL A 109 0.44 -14.79 13.31
C VAL A 109 1.00 -13.43 12.91
N CYS A 110 2.33 -13.34 12.84
CA CYS A 110 3.06 -12.18 12.37
C CYS A 110 3.92 -12.54 11.16
N LEU A 111 4.14 -11.58 10.26
CA LEU A 111 5.06 -11.74 9.13
C LEU A 111 6.54 -11.71 9.59
N LEU A 112 6.83 -10.90 10.60
CA LEU A 112 8.13 -10.88 11.25
C LEU A 112 8.14 -12.04 12.23
N GLY A 113 9.00 -13.02 12.02
CA GLY A 113 9.19 -14.09 13.01
C GLY A 113 9.53 -13.50 14.37
N GLU A 114 9.08 -14.14 15.45
CA GLU A 114 9.69 -13.90 16.75
C GLU A 114 11.15 -14.37 16.65
N GLU A 115 12.08 -13.44 16.36
CA GLU A 115 13.49 -13.69 16.62
C GLU A 115 13.60 -13.92 18.13
N VAL A 116 13.72 -15.19 18.52
CA VAL A 116 14.12 -15.58 19.86
C VAL A 116 15.56 -15.11 20.03
N VAL A 117 15.72 -13.90 20.56
CA VAL A 117 17.01 -13.37 21.03
C VAL A 117 17.36 -13.99 22.38
#